data_AF-A0A7S3V578-F1
#
_entry.id   AF-A0A7S3V578-F1
#
_cell.length_a   1.000
_cell.length_b   1.000
_cell.length_c   1.000
_cell.angle_alpha   90.00
_cell.angle_beta   90.00
_cell.angle_gamma   90.00
#
_symmetry.space_group_name_H-M   'P 1'
#
loop_
_entity.id
_entity.type
_entity.pdbx_description
1 polymer ?
#
loop_
_entity_poly.entity_id
_entity_poly.type
_entity_poly.pdbx_seq_one_letter_code
_entity_poly.pdbx_strand_id
1 'polypeptide(L)'
;KPHKSKSRTFIKCIAVLVQASNTIIMFLSYTTLASLLIVAASEPEFGSMTSRGALKPTEVPKANKTTNVHKAHKDPKTPNAPKSTNAPKSQPSLNPRSNPTMSPSLKSSSNLSSNSRSNPSSNSNPTMIPTSSPIGECKVDNQDWLGDGFCYNIAPYNTAACGWDGGDCVEFNRLYPDCDTPNAYLIGNGFCHNWAPHNTAACGYDGGDCAEFNRLYPDCDAIAYLIGNGKCDNYAPNNTTACGYDGGDCLHNPTSNSNP
;
A
#
# COMPACT_ATOMS: atom_id res chain seq x y z
N LYS A 1 -55.68 30.99 -25.55
CA LYS A 1 -54.93 29.72 -25.71
C LYS A 1 -53.49 29.99 -26.19
N PRO A 2 -52.47 30.08 -25.31
CA PRO A 2 -51.06 30.12 -25.73
C PRO A 2 -50.10 29.12 -25.03
N HIS A 3 -50.59 28.22 -24.15
CA HIS A 3 -49.70 27.35 -23.35
C HIS A 3 -49.13 26.10 -24.07
N LYS A 4 -49.64 25.72 -25.25
CA LYS A 4 -49.21 24.49 -25.95
C LYS A 4 -47.92 24.63 -26.79
N SER A 5 -47.47 25.85 -27.07
CA SER A 5 -46.33 26.10 -27.97
C SER A 5 -44.97 25.89 -27.28
N LYS A 6 -44.81 26.39 -26.04
CA LYS A 6 -43.52 26.34 -25.32
C LYS A 6 -43.05 24.91 -24.98
N SER A 7 -43.97 23.99 -24.72
CA SER A 7 -43.66 22.60 -24.39
C SER A 7 -43.05 21.82 -25.58
N ARG A 8 -43.48 22.09 -26.81
CA ARG A 8 -42.94 21.41 -28.00
C ARG A 8 -41.50 21.82 -28.32
N THR A 9 -41.14 23.08 -28.06
CA THR A 9 -39.76 23.57 -28.27
C THR A 9 -38.82 22.97 -27.24
N PHE A 10 -39.25 22.83 -25.98
CA PHE A 10 -38.44 22.24 -24.91
C PHE A 10 -38.13 20.75 -25.16
N ILE A 11 -39.12 19.98 -25.61
CA ILE A 11 -38.94 18.55 -25.93
C ILE A 11 -37.97 18.36 -27.12
N LYS A 12 -38.01 19.26 -28.12
CA LYS A 12 -37.07 19.22 -29.24
C LYS A 12 -35.63 19.52 -28.81
N CYS A 13 -35.41 20.46 -27.88
CA CYS A 13 -34.08 20.70 -27.32
C CYS A 13 -33.51 19.48 -26.58
N ILE A 14 -34.32 18.81 -25.75
CA ILE A 14 -33.87 17.62 -25.02
C ILE A 14 -33.50 16.50 -26.00
N ALA A 15 -34.31 16.27 -27.03
CA ALA A 15 -34.02 15.24 -28.04
C ALA A 15 -32.69 15.50 -28.77
N VAL A 16 -32.40 16.77 -29.11
CA VAL A 16 -31.14 17.16 -29.76
C VAL A 16 -29.95 16.97 -28.81
N LEU A 17 -30.10 17.30 -27.53
CA LEU A 17 -29.04 17.12 -26.52
C LEU A 17 -28.72 15.64 -26.26
N VAL A 18 -29.76 14.79 -26.18
CA VAL A 18 -29.58 13.33 -26.01
C VAL A 18 -28.93 12.71 -27.24
N GLN A 19 -29.24 13.20 -28.44
CA GLN A 19 -28.64 12.69 -29.66
C GLN A 19 -27.17 13.11 -29.79
N ALA A 20 -26.82 14.33 -29.35
CA ALA A 20 -25.43 14.79 -29.28
C ALA A 20 -24.61 14.04 -28.22
N SER A 21 -25.19 13.71 -27.06
CA SER A 21 -24.46 12.94 -26.04
C SER A 21 -24.14 11.52 -26.51
N ASN A 22 -25.08 10.86 -27.20
CA ASN A 22 -24.87 9.49 -27.68
C ASN A 22 -23.81 9.39 -28.78
N THR A 23 -23.70 10.41 -29.66
CA THR A 23 -22.64 10.43 -30.67
C THR A 23 -21.27 10.66 -30.03
N ILE A 24 -21.17 11.56 -29.05
CA ILE A 24 -19.92 11.81 -28.31
C ILE A 24 -19.45 10.54 -27.58
N ILE A 25 -20.36 9.84 -26.90
CA ILE A 25 -20.03 8.58 -26.19
C ILE A 25 -19.51 7.51 -27.17
N MET A 26 -20.12 7.40 -28.36
CA MET A 26 -19.64 6.51 -29.41
C MET A 26 -18.24 6.90 -29.91
N PHE A 27 -17.96 8.18 -30.16
CA PHE A 27 -16.62 8.58 -30.62
C PHE A 27 -15.54 8.30 -29.57
N LEU A 28 -15.81 8.54 -28.29
CA LEU A 28 -14.84 8.30 -27.21
C LEU A 28 -14.55 6.79 -27.01
N SER A 29 -15.54 5.93 -27.19
CA SER A 29 -15.34 4.47 -27.10
C SER A 29 -14.56 3.91 -28.29
N TYR A 30 -14.74 4.45 -29.49
CA TYR A 30 -13.94 4.05 -30.67
C TYR A 30 -12.48 4.51 -30.56
N THR A 31 -12.21 5.71 -30.05
CA THR A 31 -10.83 6.20 -29.89
C THR A 31 -10.02 5.43 -28.84
N THR A 32 -10.68 4.98 -27.77
CA THR A 32 -10.03 4.17 -26.73
C THR A 32 -9.73 2.75 -27.23
N LEU A 33 -10.67 2.13 -27.95
CA LEU A 33 -10.45 0.82 -28.58
C LEU A 33 -9.33 0.85 -29.65
N ALA A 34 -9.30 1.90 -30.48
CA ALA A 34 -8.24 2.07 -31.48
C ALA A 34 -6.85 2.22 -30.84
N SER A 35 -6.76 2.91 -29.69
CA SER A 35 -5.50 3.09 -28.97
C SER A 35 -5.01 1.78 -28.33
N LEU A 36 -5.91 0.93 -27.83
CA LEU A 36 -5.54 -0.41 -27.32
C LEU A 36 -5.04 -1.34 -28.43
N LEU A 37 -5.60 -1.26 -29.65
CA LEU A 37 -5.16 -2.10 -30.77
C LEU A 37 -3.76 -1.73 -31.29
N ILE A 38 -3.35 -0.46 -31.18
CA ILE A 38 -2.00 -0.03 -31.59
C ILE A 38 -0.94 -0.57 -30.63
N VAL A 39 -1.24 -0.65 -29.32
CA VAL A 39 -0.30 -1.20 -28.31
C VAL A 39 -0.13 -2.72 -28.46
N ALA A 40 -1.14 -3.44 -28.93
CA ALA A 40 -1.06 -4.89 -29.14
C ALA A 40 -0.26 -5.30 -30.40
N ALA A 41 0.07 -4.37 -31.31
CA ALA A 41 0.76 -4.66 -32.56
C ALA A 41 2.29 -4.40 -32.53
N SER A 42 2.84 -3.97 -31.40
CA SER A 42 4.27 -3.72 -31.24
C SER A 42 4.90 -4.68 -30.23
N GLU A 43 5.03 -5.95 -30.59
CA GLU A 43 6.01 -6.83 -29.93
C GLU A 43 7.37 -6.67 -30.65
N PRO A 44 8.45 -6.30 -29.94
CA PRO A 44 9.78 -6.33 -30.52
C PRO A 44 10.28 -7.78 -30.59
N GLU A 45 10.62 -8.23 -31.81
CA GLU A 45 11.29 -9.52 -32.02
C GLU A 45 12.60 -9.57 -31.22
N PHE A 46 12.64 -10.46 -30.23
CA PHE A 46 13.86 -10.78 -29.48
C PHE A 46 14.76 -11.65 -30.37
N GLY A 47 15.63 -10.99 -31.13
CA GLY A 47 16.70 -11.62 -31.90
C GLY A 47 17.72 -12.29 -30.98
N SER A 48 17.79 -13.62 -31.07
CA SER A 48 18.85 -14.45 -30.49
C SER A 48 20.17 -14.18 -31.20
N MET A 49 21.15 -13.59 -30.51
CA MET A 49 22.54 -13.51 -30.96
C MET A 49 23.44 -14.28 -29.98
N THR A 50 23.83 -15.47 -30.39
CA THR A 50 25.00 -16.17 -29.90
C THR A 50 26.21 -15.68 -30.69
N SER A 51 27.20 -15.04 -30.05
CA SER A 51 28.58 -15.12 -30.52
C SER A 51 29.57 -14.68 -29.45
N ARG A 52 30.63 -15.47 -29.39
CA ARG A 52 31.82 -15.36 -28.54
C ARG A 52 32.60 -14.07 -28.86
N GLY A 53 33.07 -13.41 -27.81
CA GLY A 53 34.06 -12.34 -27.90
C GLY A 53 34.67 -12.10 -26.52
N ALA A 54 35.77 -12.79 -26.22
CA ALA A 54 36.56 -12.58 -25.02
C ALA A 54 37.19 -11.17 -25.08
N LEU A 55 36.69 -10.25 -24.26
CA LEU A 55 37.32 -8.96 -24.01
C LEU A 55 38.07 -9.00 -22.67
N LYS A 56 39.33 -8.63 -22.81
CA LYS A 56 40.40 -8.47 -21.83
C LYS A 56 39.96 -7.55 -20.67
N PRO A 57 40.31 -7.84 -19.41
CA PRO A 57 40.01 -6.93 -18.30
C PRO A 57 40.81 -5.64 -18.46
N THR A 58 40.11 -4.53 -18.67
CA THR A 58 40.66 -3.19 -18.47
C THR A 58 40.88 -2.95 -16.98
N GLU A 59 42.11 -2.61 -16.64
CA GLU A 59 42.55 -2.22 -15.30
C GLU A 59 41.72 -1.05 -14.78
N VAL A 60 41.11 -1.23 -13.61
CA VAL A 60 40.53 -0.15 -12.81
C VAL A 60 41.69 0.70 -12.27
N PRO A 61 41.75 2.02 -12.53
CA PRO A 61 42.72 2.87 -11.86
C PRO A 61 42.41 2.90 -10.36
N LYS A 62 43.36 2.39 -9.58
CA LYS A 62 43.39 2.47 -8.12
C LYS A 62 43.17 3.92 -7.71
N ALA A 63 42.17 4.15 -6.85
CA ALA A 63 41.96 5.41 -6.17
C ALA A 63 43.26 5.83 -5.48
N ASN A 64 43.77 7.00 -5.87
CA ASN A 64 44.90 7.63 -5.21
C ASN A 64 44.54 7.87 -3.74
N LYS A 65 45.32 7.25 -2.86
CA LYS A 65 45.29 7.48 -1.42
C LYS A 65 45.90 8.85 -1.15
N THR A 66 45.11 9.91 -1.28
CA THR A 66 45.50 11.24 -0.81
C THR A 66 45.31 11.24 0.71
N THR A 67 46.43 11.09 1.42
CA THR A 67 46.53 11.35 2.85
C THR A 67 46.25 12.82 3.12
N ASN A 68 44.99 13.15 3.42
CA ASN A 68 44.67 14.40 4.10
C ASN A 68 44.49 14.11 5.59
N VAL A 69 45.52 14.49 6.33
CA VAL A 69 45.55 14.61 7.79
C VAL A 69 44.42 15.57 8.19
N HIS A 70 43.27 15.04 8.61
CA HIS A 70 42.31 15.82 9.38
C HIS A 70 42.66 15.67 10.86
N LYS A 71 43.08 16.82 11.38
CA LYS A 71 43.48 17.14 12.73
C LYS A 71 42.42 16.70 13.72
N ALA A 72 42.82 15.82 14.65
CA ALA A 72 42.03 15.41 15.79
C ALA A 72 41.58 16.65 16.58
N HIS A 73 40.27 16.86 16.70
CA HIS A 73 39.73 17.68 17.77
C HIS A 73 39.80 16.88 19.07
N LYS A 74 40.28 17.57 20.09
CA LYS A 74 40.76 17.04 21.37
C LYS A 74 39.66 17.30 22.38
N ASP A 75 38.86 16.30 22.70
CA ASP A 75 37.90 16.41 23.79
C ASP A 75 38.61 16.28 25.15
N PRO A 76 38.32 17.16 26.12
CA PRO A 76 38.88 17.08 27.46
C PRO A 76 38.09 16.12 28.37
N LYS A 77 38.88 15.35 29.13
CA LYS A 77 38.56 14.43 30.23
C LYS A 77 37.26 14.67 31.02
N THR A 78 36.51 13.58 31.19
CA THR A 78 35.51 13.33 32.25
C THR A 78 36.11 13.39 33.67
N PRO A 79 35.24 13.51 34.70
CA PRO A 79 35.23 12.42 35.68
C PRO A 79 33.84 11.96 36.17
N ASN A 80 33.82 10.65 36.48
CA ASN A 80 33.00 9.90 37.44
C ASN A 80 31.59 9.39 37.06
N ALA A 81 31.49 8.06 37.14
CA ALA A 81 30.33 7.19 37.07
C ALA A 81 29.42 7.31 38.32
N PRO A 82 28.22 6.70 38.28
CA PRO A 82 28.12 5.36 38.87
C PRO A 82 27.34 4.33 38.02
N LYS A 83 27.64 3.05 38.33
CA LYS A 83 27.06 1.81 37.80
C LYS A 83 25.52 1.77 37.84
N SER A 84 24.91 1.23 36.79
CA SER A 84 23.75 0.35 36.93
C SER A 84 23.75 -0.72 35.83
N THR A 85 23.50 -1.94 36.27
CA THR A 85 23.56 -3.21 35.54
C THR A 85 22.22 -3.57 34.88
N ASN A 86 22.33 -4.33 33.79
CA ASN A 86 21.33 -5.20 33.14
C ASN A 86 20.74 -4.69 31.82
N ALA A 87 21.33 -5.15 30.71
CA ALA A 87 20.68 -5.30 29.41
C ALA A 87 21.08 -6.68 28.85
N PRO A 88 20.13 -7.54 28.42
CA PRO A 88 20.46 -8.80 27.76
C PRO A 88 20.89 -8.56 26.31
N LYS A 89 21.97 -9.23 25.93
CA LYS A 89 22.43 -9.38 24.54
C LYS A 89 21.47 -10.31 23.79
N SER A 90 21.09 -9.94 22.58
CA SER A 90 20.77 -10.91 21.53
C SER A 90 21.51 -10.52 20.26
N GLN A 91 22.23 -11.50 19.72
CA GLN A 91 23.05 -11.42 18.51
C GLN A 91 22.22 -11.59 17.24
N PRO A 92 22.74 -11.19 16.07
CA PRO A 92 22.07 -11.37 14.79
C PRO A 92 22.25 -12.80 14.26
N SER A 93 21.16 -13.41 13.81
CA SER A 93 21.19 -14.64 13.04
C SER A 93 21.19 -14.29 11.55
N LEU A 94 22.33 -14.51 10.90
CA LEU A 94 22.44 -14.61 9.45
C LEU A 94 21.65 -15.84 8.96
N ASN A 95 20.82 -15.70 7.93
CA ASN A 95 20.75 -16.70 6.86
C ASN A 95 20.04 -16.18 5.59
N PRO A 96 20.29 -16.83 4.42
CA PRO A 96 20.27 -16.17 3.12
C PRO A 96 18.98 -16.42 2.32
N ARG A 97 18.68 -15.44 1.45
CA ARG A 97 18.18 -15.58 0.07
C ARG A 97 16.91 -16.41 -0.16
N SER A 98 15.82 -15.73 -0.47
CA SER A 98 14.86 -16.17 -1.50
C SER A 98 14.01 -14.99 -1.98
N ASN A 99 14.18 -14.64 -3.25
CA ASN A 99 13.23 -13.84 -4.01
C ASN A 99 11.99 -14.73 -4.28
N PRO A 100 10.76 -14.24 -4.12
CA PRO A 100 9.77 -14.55 -5.14
C PRO A 100 8.87 -13.37 -5.51
N THR A 101 8.75 -13.24 -6.83
CA THR A 101 7.69 -12.60 -7.59
C THR A 101 6.32 -13.23 -7.26
N MET A 102 5.27 -12.41 -7.17
CA MET A 102 3.97 -12.53 -7.89
C MET A 102 2.78 -11.97 -7.09
N SER A 103 2.02 -11.10 -7.76
CA SER A 103 0.69 -10.59 -7.42
C SER A 103 -0.39 -11.68 -7.39
N PRO A 104 -1.55 -11.45 -6.75
CA PRO A 104 -2.79 -12.14 -7.10
C PRO A 104 -3.81 -11.21 -7.77
N SER A 105 -4.21 -11.60 -8.98
CA SER A 105 -5.33 -11.03 -9.74
C SER A 105 -6.69 -11.23 -9.05
N LEU A 106 -7.54 -10.22 -9.23
CA LEU A 106 -8.98 -10.21 -8.97
C LEU A 106 -9.71 -11.30 -9.76
N LYS A 107 -10.63 -12.03 -9.11
CA LYS A 107 -11.75 -12.68 -9.78
C LYS A 107 -13.05 -12.40 -9.05
N SER A 108 -13.85 -11.57 -9.72
CA SER A 108 -15.26 -11.30 -9.44
C SER A 108 -16.11 -12.50 -9.84
N SER A 109 -17.16 -12.80 -9.10
CA SER A 109 -18.24 -13.69 -9.56
C SER A 109 -19.56 -13.19 -9.00
N SER A 110 -20.27 -12.48 -9.88
CA SER A 110 -21.68 -12.19 -9.81
C SER A 110 -22.50 -13.46 -9.98
N ASN A 111 -23.61 -13.58 -9.27
CA ASN A 111 -24.79 -14.27 -9.76
C ASN A 111 -26.05 -13.69 -9.10
N LEU A 112 -26.80 -12.96 -9.93
CA LEU A 112 -28.20 -12.61 -9.70
C LEU A 112 -29.02 -13.52 -10.62
N SER A 113 -29.98 -14.27 -10.10
CA SER A 113 -31.08 -14.79 -10.91
C SER A 113 -32.33 -15.02 -10.05
N SER A 114 -33.46 -14.91 -10.72
CA SER A 114 -34.70 -14.30 -10.26
C SER A 114 -35.85 -15.32 -10.18
N ASN A 115 -36.93 -14.86 -9.53
CA ASN A 115 -38.35 -15.27 -9.66
C ASN A 115 -38.85 -16.54 -8.96
N SER A 116 -39.90 -16.36 -8.15
CA SER A 116 -41.25 -16.94 -8.38
C SER A 116 -42.31 -16.33 -7.43
N ARG A 117 -43.53 -16.12 -7.94
CA ARG A 117 -44.69 -15.43 -7.34
C ARG A 117 -45.66 -16.37 -6.58
N SER A 118 -46.47 -15.76 -5.69
CA SER A 118 -47.87 -16.06 -5.25
C SER A 118 -48.10 -17.36 -4.44
N ASN A 119 -48.92 -17.44 -3.37
CA ASN A 119 -50.14 -16.73 -2.93
C ASN A 119 -50.37 -16.99 -1.40
N PRO A 120 -51.33 -16.32 -0.70
CA PRO A 120 -51.46 -16.30 0.76
C PRO A 120 -52.45 -17.35 1.29
N SER A 121 -52.22 -17.84 2.52
CA SER A 121 -53.31 -18.26 3.41
C SER A 121 -52.80 -18.39 4.85
N SER A 122 -53.53 -17.75 5.73
CA SER A 122 -53.44 -17.78 7.18
C SER A 122 -53.55 -19.19 7.75
N ASN A 123 -52.61 -19.57 8.63
CA ASN A 123 -52.92 -20.44 9.77
C ASN A 123 -51.91 -20.23 10.90
N SER A 124 -52.46 -19.87 12.05
CA SER A 124 -51.80 -19.59 13.31
C SER A 124 -51.38 -20.90 13.98
N ASN A 125 -50.07 -21.14 14.10
CA ASN A 125 -49.52 -22.02 15.12
C ASN A 125 -48.04 -21.64 15.37
N PRO A 126 -47.61 -21.27 16.60
CA PRO A 126 -46.25 -20.85 16.87
C PRO A 126 -45.37 -22.09 17.00
N THR A 127 -44.87 -22.59 15.88
CA THR A 127 -43.82 -23.60 15.88
C THR A 127 -42.50 -22.84 15.98
N MET A 128 -41.76 -23.07 17.06
CA MET A 128 -40.42 -22.52 17.26
C MET A 128 -39.58 -22.78 16.01
N ILE A 129 -39.26 -21.73 15.29
CA ILE A 129 -38.11 -21.74 14.39
C ILE A 129 -36.91 -21.99 15.29
N PRO A 130 -35.99 -22.91 14.98
CA PRO A 130 -34.67 -22.87 15.57
C PRO A 130 -33.97 -21.65 14.97
N THR A 131 -34.35 -20.45 15.40
CA THR A 131 -33.60 -19.23 15.14
C THR A 131 -32.29 -19.31 15.89
N SER A 132 -31.24 -18.81 15.24
CA SER A 132 -29.85 -18.71 15.67
C SER A 132 -29.16 -20.06 15.91
N SER A 133 -28.55 -20.58 14.84
CA SER A 133 -27.21 -21.14 14.98
C SER A 133 -26.37 -20.13 15.78
N PRO A 134 -25.72 -20.50 16.89
CA PRO A 134 -24.97 -19.57 17.70
C PRO A 134 -23.65 -19.28 16.99
N ILE A 135 -23.72 -18.45 15.94
CA ILE A 135 -22.66 -17.49 15.74
C ILE A 135 -22.71 -16.68 17.04
N GLY A 136 -21.76 -16.92 17.94
CA GLY A 136 -21.75 -16.29 19.26
C GLY A 136 -22.02 -14.79 19.11
N GLU A 137 -22.79 -14.23 20.03
CA GLU A 137 -23.09 -12.80 19.99
C GLU A 137 -21.79 -12.00 19.85
N CYS A 138 -21.75 -11.09 18.88
CA CYS A 138 -20.64 -10.16 18.77
C CYS A 138 -20.66 -9.22 19.98
N LYS A 139 -19.78 -9.49 20.94
CA LYS A 139 -19.62 -8.67 22.14
C LYS A 139 -18.31 -7.88 22.02
N VAL A 140 -18.43 -6.63 21.60
CA VAL A 140 -17.32 -5.66 21.50
C VAL A 140 -17.47 -4.55 22.53
N ASP A 141 -16.38 -3.86 22.83
CA ASP A 141 -16.39 -2.73 23.78
C ASP A 141 -17.03 -1.47 23.16
N ASN A 142 -16.78 -1.24 21.87
CA ASN A 142 -17.39 -0.16 21.11
C ASN A 142 -18.07 -0.70 19.86
N GLN A 143 -19.40 -0.63 19.81
CA GLN A 143 -20.20 -1.09 18.68
C GLN A 143 -20.00 -0.22 17.43
N ASP A 144 -19.63 1.05 17.59
CA ASP A 144 -19.49 2.01 16.49
C ASP A 144 -18.29 1.71 15.58
N TRP A 145 -17.37 0.84 16.01
CA TRP A 145 -16.23 0.41 15.20
C TRP A 145 -16.57 -0.74 14.24
N LEU A 146 -17.69 -1.43 14.43
CA LEU A 146 -18.10 -2.51 13.54
C LEU A 146 -18.72 -1.94 12.26
N GLY A 147 -18.15 -2.26 11.10
CA GLY A 147 -18.70 -1.80 9.82
C GLY A 147 -18.52 -0.30 9.60
N ASP A 148 -17.52 0.32 10.23
CA ASP A 148 -17.21 1.75 10.10
C ASP A 148 -16.32 2.06 8.88
N GLY A 149 -15.90 1.03 8.15
CA GLY A 149 -15.03 1.10 6.99
C GLY A 149 -13.54 0.93 7.31
N PHE A 150 -13.17 0.77 8.58
CA PHE A 150 -11.80 0.48 9.02
C PHE A 150 -11.71 -0.95 9.53
N CYS A 151 -10.78 -1.73 9.00
CA CYS A 151 -10.53 -3.07 9.53
C CYS A 151 -9.70 -3.02 10.83
N TYR A 152 -10.34 -3.35 11.95
CA TYR A 152 -9.75 -3.58 13.25
C TYR A 152 -9.43 -5.08 13.44
N ASN A 153 -8.21 -5.47 13.06
CA ASN A 153 -7.72 -6.86 13.16
C ASN A 153 -7.31 -7.23 14.61
N ILE A 154 -8.26 -7.07 15.53
CA ILE A 154 -8.14 -7.41 16.93
C ILE A 154 -9.39 -8.17 17.38
N ALA A 155 -9.24 -9.12 18.29
CA ALA A 155 -10.40 -9.72 18.94
C ALA A 155 -11.06 -8.69 19.89
N PRO A 156 -12.40 -8.63 19.97
CA PRO A 156 -13.36 -9.50 19.31
C PRO A 156 -13.84 -9.03 17.92
N TYR A 157 -13.42 -7.84 17.46
CA TYR A 157 -13.84 -7.21 16.19
C TYR A 157 -13.63 -8.10 14.97
N ASN A 158 -12.40 -8.50 14.69
CA ASN A 158 -12.07 -9.35 13.54
C ASN A 158 -12.26 -10.84 13.86
N THR A 159 -13.50 -11.22 14.19
CA THR A 159 -13.88 -12.62 14.40
C THR A 159 -15.12 -12.98 13.59
N ALA A 160 -15.32 -14.27 13.32
CA ALA A 160 -16.54 -14.74 12.67
C ALA A 160 -17.83 -14.36 13.44
N ALA A 161 -17.75 -14.28 14.77
CA ALA A 161 -18.85 -13.83 15.63
C ALA A 161 -19.27 -12.38 15.34
N CYS A 162 -18.29 -11.52 15.05
CA CYS A 162 -18.46 -10.12 14.71
C CYS A 162 -18.51 -9.84 13.21
N GLY A 163 -18.68 -10.88 12.39
CA GLY A 163 -18.77 -10.74 10.94
C GLY A 163 -17.47 -10.23 10.30
N TRP A 164 -16.32 -10.48 10.93
CA TRP A 164 -15.03 -9.90 10.52
C TRP A 164 -15.10 -8.39 10.48
N ASP A 165 -15.39 -7.83 11.65
CA ASP A 165 -15.51 -6.39 11.87
C ASP A 165 -16.63 -5.74 11.04
N GLY A 166 -17.83 -6.31 11.10
CA GLY A 166 -18.96 -5.86 10.29
C GLY A 166 -18.77 -6.04 8.78
N GLY A 167 -17.73 -6.77 8.36
CA GLY A 167 -17.36 -7.01 6.97
C GLY A 167 -16.10 -6.27 6.52
N ASP A 168 -15.60 -5.32 7.32
CA ASP A 168 -14.47 -4.45 6.95
C ASP A 168 -13.15 -5.22 6.83
N CYS A 169 -12.99 -6.31 7.57
CA CYS A 169 -11.79 -7.13 7.54
C CYS A 169 -11.80 -8.28 6.52
N VAL A 170 -12.88 -8.48 5.75
CA VAL A 170 -13.00 -9.63 4.84
C VAL A 170 -11.91 -9.63 3.76
N GLU A 171 -11.64 -8.49 3.14
CA GLU A 171 -10.59 -8.40 2.11
C GLU A 171 -9.19 -8.52 2.72
N PHE A 172 -8.95 -7.84 3.85
CA PHE A 172 -7.69 -7.93 4.57
C PHE A 172 -7.34 -9.39 4.93
N ASN A 173 -8.27 -10.13 5.54
CA ASN A 173 -8.08 -11.54 5.92
C ASN A 173 -7.78 -12.44 4.72
N ARG A 174 -8.29 -12.10 3.52
CA ARG A 174 -8.05 -12.85 2.29
C ARG A 174 -6.65 -12.56 1.71
N LEU A 175 -6.21 -11.31 1.76
CA LEU A 175 -4.95 -10.87 1.17
C LEU A 175 -3.75 -11.16 2.08
N TYR A 176 -3.93 -11.00 3.39
CA TYR A 176 -2.86 -11.07 4.38
C TYR A 176 -3.24 -12.01 5.54
N PRO A 177 -3.50 -13.30 5.27
CA PRO A 177 -4.01 -14.24 6.28
C PRO A 177 -3.06 -14.45 7.47
N ASP A 178 -1.76 -14.19 7.28
CA ASP A 178 -0.72 -14.36 8.30
C ASP A 178 -0.28 -13.03 8.92
N CYS A 179 -0.90 -11.90 8.54
CA CYS A 179 -0.55 -10.57 9.05
C CYS A 179 -1.27 -10.30 10.39
N ASP A 180 -0.48 -10.13 11.45
CA ASP A 180 -0.96 -9.95 12.82
C ASP A 180 -1.06 -8.47 13.26
N THR A 181 -1.09 -7.54 12.30
CA THR A 181 -1.22 -6.12 12.63
C THR A 181 -2.60 -5.80 13.20
N PRO A 182 -2.71 -5.08 14.34
CA PRO A 182 -4.02 -4.71 14.90
C PRO A 182 -4.76 -3.68 14.05
N ASN A 183 -4.02 -2.80 13.36
CA ASN A 183 -4.56 -1.70 12.57
C ASN A 183 -4.44 -2.04 11.09
N ALA A 184 -5.20 -3.05 10.66
CA ALA A 184 -5.15 -3.57 9.30
C ALA A 184 -5.52 -2.52 8.23
N TYR A 185 -6.30 -1.51 8.58
CA TYR A 185 -6.59 -0.37 7.72
C TYR A 185 -5.37 0.49 7.33
N LEU A 186 -4.21 0.30 7.98
CA LEU A 186 -2.96 0.96 7.58
C LEU A 186 -2.25 0.24 6.43
N ILE A 187 -2.55 -1.04 6.19
CA ILE A 187 -1.90 -1.84 5.16
C ILE A 187 -2.39 -1.43 3.77
N GLY A 188 -1.46 -1.05 2.88
CA GLY A 188 -1.81 -0.69 1.50
C GLY A 188 -2.58 0.64 1.38
N ASN A 189 -2.39 1.56 2.32
CA ASN A 189 -3.06 2.86 2.32
C ASN A 189 -2.29 3.95 1.52
N GLY A 190 -1.17 3.58 0.89
CA GLY A 190 -0.31 4.47 0.10
C GLY A 190 0.78 5.16 0.90
N PHE A 191 0.88 4.92 2.21
CA PHE A 191 1.94 5.42 3.07
C PHE A 191 2.75 4.26 3.63
N CYS A 192 4.07 4.33 3.55
CA CYS A 192 4.93 3.31 4.14
C CYS A 192 4.98 3.41 5.67
N HIS A 193 4.40 2.43 6.36
CA HIS A 193 4.51 2.17 7.79
C HIS A 193 5.65 1.20 8.06
N ASN A 194 6.90 1.68 7.97
CA ASN A 194 8.10 0.83 7.99
C ASN A 194 8.41 0.14 9.34
N TRP A 195 7.47 0.10 10.27
CA TRP A 195 7.59 -0.55 11.57
C TRP A 195 6.82 -1.88 11.64
N ALA A 196 7.28 -2.78 12.50
CA ALA A 196 6.54 -3.99 12.83
C ALA A 196 5.23 -3.65 13.58
N PRO A 197 4.15 -4.40 13.38
CA PRO A 197 4.02 -5.57 12.49
C PRO A 197 3.69 -5.25 11.01
N HIS A 198 3.46 -3.99 10.64
CA HIS A 198 2.96 -3.58 9.32
C HIS A 198 3.93 -3.88 8.18
N ASN A 199 5.22 -3.57 8.37
CA ASN A 199 6.26 -3.80 7.36
C ASN A 199 6.91 -5.19 7.50
N THR A 200 6.10 -6.24 7.50
CA THR A 200 6.57 -7.63 7.51
C THR A 200 6.21 -8.34 6.21
N ALA A 201 6.90 -9.43 5.89
CA ALA A 201 6.57 -10.24 4.72
C ALA A 201 5.13 -10.79 4.77
N ALA A 202 4.63 -11.13 5.96
CA ALA A 202 3.26 -11.60 6.17
C ALA A 202 2.20 -10.52 5.85
N CYS A 203 2.55 -9.26 6.10
CA CYS A 203 1.73 -8.09 5.76
C CYS A 203 2.07 -7.50 4.38
N GLY A 204 2.80 -8.25 3.53
CA GLY A 204 3.16 -7.81 2.19
C GLY A 204 4.08 -6.58 2.14
N TYR A 205 4.86 -6.34 3.20
CA TYR A 205 5.63 -5.10 3.39
C TYR A 205 4.74 -3.87 3.30
N ASP A 206 3.77 -3.82 4.23
CA ASP A 206 2.75 -2.78 4.30
C ASP A 206 1.89 -2.71 3.04
N GLY A 207 1.44 -3.87 2.56
CA GLY A 207 0.66 -3.97 1.32
C GLY A 207 1.41 -3.52 0.06
N GLY A 208 2.74 -3.46 0.14
CA GLY A 208 3.62 -2.99 -0.91
C GLY A 208 4.05 -1.53 -0.77
N ASP A 209 3.45 -0.77 0.15
CA ASP A 209 3.76 0.66 0.32
C ASP A 209 5.20 0.90 0.74
N CYS A 210 5.81 -0.05 1.47
CA CYS A 210 7.20 0.01 1.89
C CYS A 210 8.20 -0.65 0.91
N ALA A 211 7.77 -1.12 -0.26
CA ALA A 211 8.64 -1.86 -1.17
C ALA A 211 9.86 -1.04 -1.64
N GLU A 212 9.68 0.26 -1.93
CA GLU A 212 10.78 1.13 -2.33
C GLU A 212 11.72 1.45 -1.17
N PHE A 213 11.16 1.78 0.00
CA PHE A 213 11.94 2.07 1.21
C PHE A 213 12.83 0.88 1.58
N ASN A 214 12.26 -0.34 1.64
CA ASN A 214 13.01 -1.56 1.97
C ASN A 214 14.10 -1.89 0.94
N ARG A 215 13.92 -1.47 -0.32
CA ARG A 215 14.92 -1.68 -1.38
C ARG A 215 16.08 -0.68 -1.28
N LEU A 216 15.78 0.59 -1.00
CA LEU A 216 16.78 1.66 -0.93
C LEU A 216 17.54 1.66 0.39
N TYR A 217 16.84 1.37 1.48
CA TYR A 217 17.33 1.53 2.85
C TYR A 217 17.09 0.25 3.68
N PRO A 218 17.63 -0.91 3.25
CA PRO A 218 17.33 -2.21 3.87
C PRO A 218 17.77 -2.32 5.34
N ASP A 219 18.76 -1.53 5.75
CA ASP A 219 19.32 -1.53 7.11
C ASP A 219 18.96 -0.24 7.89
N CYS A 220 18.00 0.54 7.40
CA CYS A 220 17.61 1.81 8.00
C CYS A 220 16.45 1.66 8.99
N ASP A 221 16.71 2.00 10.24
CA ASP A 221 15.72 2.00 11.32
C ASP A 221 14.95 3.32 11.45
N ALA A 222 15.16 4.28 10.54
CA ALA A 222 14.48 5.57 10.58
C ALA A 222 13.05 5.48 10.03
N ILE A 223 12.19 6.40 10.46
CA ILE A 223 10.80 6.49 9.96
C ILE A 223 10.84 6.89 8.49
N ALA A 224 10.19 6.10 7.62
CA ALA A 224 10.28 6.26 6.17
C ALA A 224 9.89 7.67 5.69
N TYR A 225 8.87 8.29 6.28
CA TYR A 225 8.41 9.63 5.92
C TYR A 225 9.44 10.74 6.18
N LEU A 226 10.42 10.49 7.04
CA LEU A 226 11.47 11.48 7.31
C LEU A 226 12.63 11.39 6.32
N ILE A 227 12.83 10.26 5.65
CA ILE A 227 13.97 10.04 4.77
C ILE A 227 13.71 10.64 3.39
N GLY A 228 14.57 11.57 2.94
CA GLY A 228 14.44 12.21 1.62
C GLY A 228 13.26 13.18 1.55
N ASN A 229 12.89 13.80 2.68
CA ASN A 229 11.78 14.75 2.78
C ASN A 229 12.16 16.19 2.35
N GLY A 230 13.41 16.40 1.90
CA GLY A 230 13.96 17.68 1.48
C GLY A 230 14.47 18.56 2.63
N LYS A 231 14.52 18.05 3.86
CA LYS A 231 15.08 18.71 5.04
C LYS A 231 16.12 17.79 5.66
N CYS A 232 17.26 18.34 6.06
CA CYS A 232 18.25 17.55 6.77
C CYS A 232 17.81 17.28 8.23
N ASP A 233 17.30 16.08 8.49
CA ASP A 233 17.05 15.50 9.80
C ASP A 233 18.38 14.97 10.40
N ASN A 234 19.21 15.91 10.88
CA ASN A 234 20.57 15.67 11.37
C ASN A 234 20.65 14.98 12.75
N TYR A 235 19.91 13.90 12.94
CA TYR A 235 19.95 13.08 14.16
C TYR A 235 19.79 11.61 13.79
N ALA A 236 20.29 10.72 14.65
CA ALA A 236 20.06 9.30 14.49
C ALA A 236 18.57 8.99 14.80
N PRO A 237 17.94 8.04 14.08
CA PRO A 237 18.53 7.16 13.05
C PRO A 237 18.61 7.74 11.62
N ASN A 238 18.02 8.90 11.35
CA ASN A 238 17.86 9.50 10.01
C ASN A 238 19.18 9.78 9.29
N ASN A 239 20.09 10.52 9.93
CA ASN A 239 21.37 10.90 9.33
C ASN A 239 22.46 9.85 9.58
N THR A 240 22.24 8.64 9.07
CA THR A 240 23.19 7.53 9.14
C THR A 240 23.53 7.01 7.74
N THR A 241 24.65 6.30 7.60
CA THR A 241 25.00 5.65 6.32
C THR A 241 23.96 4.65 5.88
N ALA A 242 23.33 3.94 6.82
CA ALA A 242 22.28 2.96 6.52
C ALA A 242 21.02 3.61 5.93
N CYS A 243 20.72 4.86 6.33
CA CYS A 243 19.61 5.66 5.82
C CYS A 243 20.04 6.64 4.70
N GLY A 244 21.21 6.44 4.10
CA GLY A 244 21.70 7.28 2.99
C GLY A 244 21.95 8.74 3.37
N TYR A 245 22.27 9.03 4.63
CA TYR A 245 22.38 10.40 5.18
C TYR A 245 21.09 11.18 4.95
N ASP A 246 20.01 10.66 5.53
CA ASP A 246 18.67 11.21 5.42
C ASP A 246 18.15 11.27 3.97
N GLY A 247 18.34 10.16 3.24
CA GLY A 247 17.97 10.09 1.82
C GLY A 247 18.74 11.08 0.93
N GLY A 248 19.87 11.59 1.42
CA GLY A 248 20.70 12.59 0.76
C GLY A 248 20.42 14.03 1.17
N ASP A 249 19.40 14.29 2.00
CA ASP A 249 19.03 15.64 2.40
C ASP A 249 20.13 16.33 3.22
N CYS A 250 20.91 15.55 3.98
CA CYS A 250 22.06 16.05 4.74
C CYS A 250 23.38 16.09 3.95
N LEU A 251 23.39 15.67 2.69
CA LEU A 251 24.57 15.75 1.81
C LEU A 251 24.68 17.08 1.08
N HIS A 252 23.58 17.84 0.99
CA HIS A 252 23.58 19.17 0.41
C HIS A 252 23.82 20.23 1.50
N ASN A 253 24.96 20.93 1.37
CA ASN A 253 25.33 22.04 2.25
C ASN A 253 24.26 23.16 2.21
N PRO A 254 23.77 23.69 3.34
CA PRO A 254 22.69 24.68 3.43
C PRO A 254 22.96 26.09 2.85
N THR A 255 23.88 26.27 1.90
CA THR A 255 24.24 27.62 1.40
C THR A 255 23.48 28.08 0.15
N SER A 256 22.35 27.46 -0.24
CA SER A 256 21.61 27.89 -1.44
C SER A 256 20.15 28.30 -1.26
N ASN A 257 19.63 28.39 -0.03
CA ASN A 257 18.44 29.19 0.23
C ASN A 257 18.85 30.54 0.81
N SER A 258 19.36 31.39 -0.09
CA SER A 258 19.28 32.83 0.06
C SER A 258 17.81 33.23 0.23
N ASN A 259 17.48 33.62 1.46
CA ASN A 259 16.43 34.56 1.77
C ASN A 259 16.44 35.73 0.76
N PRO A 260 15.30 36.16 0.21
CA PRO A 260 15.04 37.59 0.07
C PRO A 260 14.67 38.21 1.43
#